data_AF-A0A0F5MZ37-F1
#
_entry.id   AF-A0A0F5MZ37-F1
#
_cell.length_a   1.000
_cell.length_b   1.000
_cell.length_c   1.000
_cell.angle_alpha   90.00
_cell.angle_beta   90.00
_cell.angle_gamma   90.00
#
_symmetry.space_group_name_H-M   'P 1'
#
loop_
_entity.id
_entity.type
_entity.pdbx_description
1 polymer ?
#
loop_
_entity_poly.entity_id
_entity_poly.type
_entity_poly.pdbx_seq_one_letter_code
_entity_poly.pdbx_strand_id
1 'polypeptide(L)'
;MLARDRTATLPEIAAAAQVARSTLHRYFADRERLIYETTLDSIRIISDILATAATAEGSAVEAMRRVITALAPEGDRIVFLFADPAVLRDIPAERLPNSAPILELIARGQREGTYDPDLTPEWIRIALFGLMVKACSEAAHGNIARHSIVPTLTRIFERGVAAG
;
A
#
# COMPACT_ATOMS: atom_id res chain seq x y z
N MET A 1 1.46 -5.76 13.28
CA MET A 1 0.76 -6.93 13.88
C MET A 1 -0.40 -7.39 13.01
N LEU A 2 -1.44 -6.57 12.83
CA LEU A 2 -2.63 -6.93 12.03
C LEU A 2 -2.35 -7.29 10.57
N ALA A 3 -1.27 -6.75 9.99
CA ALA A 3 -0.79 -7.13 8.66
C ALA A 3 -0.27 -8.58 8.58
N ARG A 4 0.18 -9.14 9.71
CA ARG A 4 0.77 -10.48 9.81
C ARG A 4 -0.22 -11.49 10.39
N ASP A 5 -0.97 -11.07 11.39
CA ASP A 5 -1.98 -11.88 12.06
C ASP A 5 -3.28 -11.09 12.16
N ARG A 6 -4.23 -11.45 11.30
CA ARG A 6 -5.57 -10.86 11.24
C ARG A 6 -6.52 -11.47 12.27
N THR A 7 -6.09 -12.42 13.08
CA THR A 7 -6.89 -13.05 14.15
C THR A 7 -6.51 -12.53 15.54
N ALA A 8 -5.40 -11.81 15.64
CA ALA A 8 -4.94 -11.10 16.83
C ALA A 8 -6.09 -10.46 17.63
N THR A 9 -6.16 -10.83 18.91
CA THR A 9 -7.16 -10.37 19.87
C THR A 9 -6.77 -9.00 20.45
N LEU A 10 -7.75 -8.27 21.01
CA LEU A 10 -7.49 -6.99 21.68
C LEU A 10 -6.40 -7.09 22.78
N PRO A 11 -6.39 -8.11 23.65
CA PRO A 11 -5.30 -8.31 24.61
C PRO A 11 -3.91 -8.44 23.98
N GLU A 12 -3.79 -9.19 22.88
CA GLU A 12 -2.51 -9.38 22.19
C GLU A 12 -2.06 -8.09 21.50
N ILE A 13 -3.01 -7.33 20.92
CA ILE A 13 -2.75 -6.02 20.34
C ILE A 13 -2.28 -5.03 21.42
N ALA A 14 -2.93 -5.01 22.59
CA ALA A 14 -2.51 -4.17 23.71
C ALA A 14 -1.09 -4.51 24.17
N ALA A 15 -0.77 -5.81 24.28
CA ALA A 15 0.57 -6.27 24.64
C ALA A 15 1.62 -5.87 23.60
N ALA A 16 1.32 -6.04 22.31
CA ALA A 16 2.21 -5.65 21.21
C ALA A 16 2.44 -4.13 21.14
N ALA A 17 1.40 -3.35 21.46
CA ALA A 17 1.48 -1.89 21.55
C ALA A 17 2.06 -1.38 22.88
N GLN A 18 2.40 -2.27 23.83
CA GLN A 18 2.92 -1.95 25.15
C GLN A 18 1.99 -1.01 25.96
N VAL A 19 0.68 -1.18 25.81
CA VAL A 19 -0.35 -0.42 26.55
C VAL A 19 -1.20 -1.33 27.43
N ALA A 20 -1.75 -0.78 28.51
CA ALA A 20 -2.73 -1.49 29.32
C ALA A 20 -4.00 -1.83 28.52
N ARG A 21 -4.61 -2.98 28.79
CA ARG A 21 -5.89 -3.39 28.16
C ARG A 21 -7.00 -2.36 28.39
N SER A 22 -7.07 -1.78 29.58
CA SER A 22 -8.03 -0.71 29.92
C SER A 22 -7.82 0.54 29.09
N THR A 23 -6.56 0.91 28.80
CA THR A 23 -6.24 2.01 27.90
C THR A 23 -6.74 1.72 26.49
N LEU A 24 -6.44 0.53 25.95
CA LEU A 24 -6.90 0.16 24.60
C LEU A 24 -8.43 0.15 24.50
N HIS A 25 -9.12 -0.46 25.48
CA HIS A 25 -10.58 -0.50 25.53
C HIS A 25 -11.24 0.88 25.63
N ARG A 26 -10.57 1.85 26.25
CA ARG A 26 -11.08 3.24 26.31
C ARG A 26 -11.11 3.89 24.92
N TYR A 27 -10.19 3.54 24.03
CA TYR A 27 -10.15 4.05 22.65
C TYR A 27 -10.99 3.21 21.69
N PHE A 28 -11.04 1.88 21.90
CA PHE A 28 -11.76 0.95 21.04
C PHE A 28 -12.63 0.01 21.87
N ALA A 29 -13.95 0.15 21.76
CA ALA A 29 -14.90 -0.67 22.52
C ALA A 29 -14.70 -2.17 22.25
N ASP A 30 -14.44 -2.51 20.99
CA ASP A 30 -14.21 -3.87 20.53
C ASP A 30 -13.16 -3.91 19.40
N ARG A 31 -12.90 -5.13 18.94
CA ARG A 31 -11.93 -5.42 17.88
C ARG A 31 -12.37 -4.85 16.53
N GLU A 32 -13.65 -4.93 16.21
CA GLU A 32 -14.19 -4.47 14.93
C GLU A 32 -13.96 -2.97 14.78
N ARG A 33 -14.25 -2.20 15.85
CA ARG A 33 -13.97 -0.77 15.92
C ARG A 33 -12.48 -0.46 15.75
N LEU A 34 -11.59 -1.25 16.36
CA LEU A 34 -10.14 -1.08 16.17
C LEU A 34 -9.73 -1.32 14.72
N ILE A 35 -10.22 -2.39 14.09
CA ILE A 35 -9.93 -2.70 12.68
C ILE A 35 -10.45 -1.60 11.77
N TYR A 36 -11.68 -1.13 11.99
CA TYR A 36 -12.29 -0.04 11.23
C TYR A 36 -11.44 1.23 11.30
N GLU A 37 -11.09 1.69 12.51
CA GLU A 37 -10.25 2.88 12.69
C GLU A 37 -8.83 2.70 12.13
N THR A 38 -8.24 1.51 12.27
CA THR A 38 -6.93 1.19 11.66
C THR A 38 -6.99 1.22 10.13
N THR A 39 -8.11 0.80 9.55
CA THR A 39 -8.36 0.83 8.10
C THR A 39 -8.44 2.28 7.62
N LEU A 40 -9.23 3.11 8.30
CA LEU A 40 -9.34 4.53 7.99
C LEU A 40 -8.01 5.28 8.11
N ASP A 41 -7.25 5.04 9.16
CA ASP A 41 -5.93 5.64 9.34
C ASP A 41 -4.95 5.18 8.25
N SER A 42 -4.99 3.90 7.87
CA SER A 42 -4.13 3.37 6.81
C SER A 42 -4.49 3.96 5.43
N ILE A 43 -5.77 4.06 5.10
CA ILE A 43 -6.23 4.72 3.87
C ILE A 43 -5.73 6.15 3.82
N ARG A 44 -5.89 6.90 4.92
CA ARG A 44 -5.44 8.29 5.01
C ARG A 44 -3.94 8.42 4.75
N ILE A 45 -3.11 7.66 5.47
CA ILE A 45 -1.64 7.68 5.31
C ILE A 45 -1.22 7.36 3.88
N ILE A 46 -1.76 6.30 3.28
CA ILE A 46 -1.42 5.93 1.89
C ILE A 46 -1.89 7.01 0.91
N SER A 47 -3.06 7.61 1.12
CA SER A 47 -3.57 8.70 0.27
C SER A 47 -2.72 9.96 0.39
N ASP A 48 -2.28 10.32 1.60
CA ASP A 48 -1.40 11.46 1.86
C ASP A 48 -0.03 11.26 1.16
N ILE A 49 0.51 10.04 1.19
CA ILE A 49 1.75 9.69 0.47
C ILE A 49 1.58 9.86 -1.03
N LEU A 50 0.48 9.33 -1.59
CA LEU A 50 0.22 9.44 -3.03
C LEU A 50 0.00 10.89 -3.49
N ALA A 51 -0.66 11.70 -2.67
CA ALA A 51 -0.87 13.12 -2.94
C ALA A 51 0.44 13.93 -2.90
N THR A 52 1.40 13.52 -2.06
CA THR A 52 2.67 14.25 -1.86
C THR A 52 3.85 13.68 -2.66
N ALA A 53 3.68 12.55 -3.35
CA ALA A 53 4.74 11.92 -4.16
C ALA A 53 5.19 12.73 -5.41
N ALA A 54 4.61 13.91 -5.62
CA ALA A 54 4.87 14.79 -6.75
C ALA A 54 4.78 14.03 -8.09
N THR A 55 3.68 13.30 -8.30
CA THR A 55 3.50 12.40 -9.46
C THR A 55 3.54 13.14 -10.81
N ALA A 56 3.36 14.46 -10.81
CA ALA A 56 3.41 15.32 -11.99
C ALA A 56 4.83 15.82 -12.35
N GLU A 57 5.85 15.61 -11.51
CA GLU A 57 7.20 16.15 -11.71
C GLU A 57 8.15 15.10 -12.32
N GLY A 58 9.06 15.54 -13.20
CA GLY A 58 10.01 14.66 -13.88
C GLY A 58 9.36 13.60 -14.78
N SER A 59 10.16 12.64 -15.25
CA SER A 59 9.66 11.53 -16.08
C SER A 59 8.70 10.61 -15.31
N ALA A 60 7.83 9.89 -16.01
CA ALA A 60 6.98 8.87 -15.40
C ALA A 60 7.75 7.82 -14.58
N VAL A 61 8.92 7.39 -15.06
CA VAL A 61 9.81 6.47 -14.33
C VAL A 61 10.24 7.05 -12.99
N GLU A 62 10.75 8.28 -12.98
CA GLU A 62 11.23 8.93 -11.75
C GLU A 62 10.10 9.16 -10.75
N ALA A 63 8.93 9.58 -11.23
CA ALA A 63 7.74 9.73 -10.39
C ALA A 63 7.29 8.40 -9.79
N MET A 64 7.27 7.31 -10.56
CA MET A 64 6.92 5.99 -10.04
C MET A 64 7.93 5.47 -9.03
N ARG A 65 9.23 5.72 -9.24
CA ARG A 65 10.27 5.42 -8.25
C ARG A 65 10.04 6.14 -6.93
N ARG A 66 9.65 7.43 -6.97
CA ARG A 66 9.29 8.18 -5.75
C ARG A 66 8.09 7.57 -5.04
N VAL A 67 7.05 7.19 -5.78
CA VAL A 67 5.87 6.49 -5.23
C VAL A 67 6.29 5.19 -4.52
N ILE A 68 7.04 4.30 -5.18
CA ILE A 68 7.49 3.02 -4.61
C ILE A 68 8.33 3.28 -3.36
N THR A 69 9.25 4.25 -3.43
CA THR A 69 10.12 4.62 -2.31
C THR A 69 9.34 5.15 -1.11
N ALA A 70 8.29 5.94 -1.35
CA ALA A 70 7.47 6.52 -0.30
C ALA A 70 6.49 5.50 0.32
N LEU A 71 5.99 4.54 -0.46
CA LEU A 71 5.07 3.50 0.03
C LEU A 71 5.79 2.34 0.75
N ALA A 72 7.04 2.03 0.39
CA ALA A 72 7.76 0.89 0.94
C ALA A 72 7.92 0.89 2.49
N PRO A 73 8.16 2.04 3.15
CA PRO A 73 8.16 2.12 4.62
C PRO A 73 6.80 1.74 5.24
N GLU A 74 5.70 2.01 4.56
CA GLU A 74 4.33 1.69 5.00
C GLU A 74 3.89 0.28 4.60
N GLY A 75 4.83 -0.64 4.35
CA GLY A 75 4.54 -1.98 3.84
C GLY A 75 3.53 -2.78 4.69
N ASP A 76 3.53 -2.61 6.01
CA ASP A 76 2.53 -3.24 6.89
C ASP A 76 1.11 -2.71 6.59
N ARG A 77 0.95 -1.41 6.29
CA ARG A 77 -0.35 -0.83 5.89
C ARG A 77 -0.77 -1.29 4.51
N ILE A 78 0.17 -1.37 3.56
CA ILE A 78 -0.07 -1.91 2.22
C ILE A 78 -0.59 -3.35 2.32
N VAL A 79 0.09 -4.21 3.06
CA VAL A 79 -0.35 -5.60 3.28
C VAL A 79 -1.70 -5.63 3.99
N PHE A 80 -1.88 -4.82 5.04
CA PHE A 80 -3.12 -4.78 5.80
C PHE A 80 -4.34 -4.41 4.93
N LEU A 81 -4.20 -3.41 4.07
CA LEU A 81 -5.27 -2.89 3.21
C LEU A 81 -5.55 -3.75 1.97
N PHE A 82 -4.51 -4.26 1.32
CA PHE A 82 -4.63 -4.81 -0.05
C PHE A 82 -4.49 -6.34 -0.13
N ALA A 83 -4.09 -7.03 0.96
CA ALA A 83 -4.00 -8.49 0.95
C ALA A 83 -5.34 -9.21 1.16
N ASP A 84 -6.34 -8.52 1.73
CA ASP A 84 -7.68 -9.06 2.00
C ASP A 84 -8.76 -8.01 1.67
N PRO A 85 -9.58 -8.22 0.62
CA PRO A 85 -10.65 -7.29 0.26
C PRO A 85 -11.69 -7.09 1.37
N ALA A 86 -11.86 -8.03 2.30
CA ALA A 86 -12.84 -7.93 3.38
C ALA A 86 -12.60 -6.72 4.30
N VAL A 87 -11.37 -6.21 4.35
CA VAL A 87 -10.96 -5.05 5.15
C VAL A 87 -11.67 -3.77 4.74
N LEU A 88 -11.95 -3.64 3.45
CA LEU A 88 -12.56 -2.46 2.88
C LEU A 88 -14.08 -2.57 2.77
N ARG A 89 -14.67 -3.73 3.16
CA ARG A 89 -16.09 -4.03 2.95
C ARG A 89 -17.03 -3.00 3.58
N ASP A 90 -16.71 -2.57 4.79
CA ASP A 90 -17.56 -1.68 5.58
C ASP A 90 -17.10 -0.21 5.49
N ILE A 91 -16.15 0.08 4.60
CA ILE A 91 -15.66 1.43 4.36
C ILE A 91 -16.56 2.12 3.33
N PRO A 92 -17.12 3.32 3.63
CA PRO A 92 -17.91 4.08 2.67
C PRO A 92 -17.11 4.39 1.40
N ALA A 93 -17.79 4.43 0.24
CA ALA A 93 -17.16 4.58 -1.07
C ALA A 93 -16.29 5.84 -1.17
N GLU A 94 -16.73 6.95 -0.59
CA GLU A 94 -16.02 8.23 -0.53
C GLU A 94 -14.75 8.20 0.34
N ARG A 95 -14.57 7.16 1.14
CA ARG A 95 -13.40 6.93 1.99
C ARG A 95 -12.51 5.80 1.49
N LEU A 96 -12.84 5.15 0.36
CA LEU A 96 -11.97 4.12 -0.21
C LEU A 96 -10.66 4.73 -0.73
N PRO A 97 -9.57 3.93 -0.84
CA PRO A 97 -8.31 4.39 -1.42
C PRO A 97 -8.50 5.07 -2.79
N ASN A 98 -8.06 6.31 -2.91
CA ASN A 98 -8.10 7.02 -4.19
C ASN A 98 -7.00 6.51 -5.13
N SER A 99 -7.39 5.83 -6.19
CA SER A 99 -6.45 5.31 -7.21
C SER A 99 -6.11 6.31 -8.31
N ALA A 100 -6.79 7.46 -8.38
CA ALA A 100 -6.62 8.43 -9.46
C ALA A 100 -5.17 8.93 -9.64
N PRO A 101 -4.42 9.31 -8.59
CA PRO A 101 -3.04 9.80 -8.77
C PRO A 101 -2.11 8.79 -9.44
N ILE A 102 -2.31 7.50 -9.16
CA ILE A 102 -1.50 6.42 -9.75
C ILE A 102 -1.94 6.14 -11.19
N LEU A 103 -3.25 6.09 -11.45
CA LEU A 103 -3.77 5.90 -12.80
C LEU A 103 -3.38 7.05 -13.73
N GLU A 104 -3.40 8.29 -13.24
CA GLU A 104 -2.95 9.48 -13.97
C GLU A 104 -1.46 9.43 -14.28
N LEU A 105 -0.62 9.01 -13.31
CA LEU A 105 0.81 8.80 -13.52
C LEU A 105 1.07 7.72 -14.58
N ILE A 106 0.33 6.62 -14.54
CA ILE A 106 0.45 5.53 -15.53
C ILE A 106 0.04 6.03 -16.91
N ALA A 107 -1.12 6.68 -17.04
CA ALA A 107 -1.60 7.22 -18.31
C ALA A 107 -0.67 8.29 -18.88
N ARG A 108 -0.03 9.09 -18.01
CA ARG A 108 1.04 10.02 -18.40
C ARG A 108 2.25 9.25 -18.96
N GLY A 109 2.73 8.22 -18.26
CA GLY A 109 3.85 7.41 -18.73
C GLY A 109 3.59 6.70 -20.07
N GLN A 110 2.34 6.31 -20.34
CA GLN A 110 1.95 5.78 -21.66
C GLN A 110 2.02 6.85 -22.76
N ARG A 111 1.53 8.07 -22.49
CA ARG A 111 1.67 9.20 -23.43
C ARG A 111 3.12 9.61 -23.65
N GLU A 112 3.98 9.44 -22.66
CA GLU A 112 5.43 9.67 -22.75
C GLU A 112 6.17 8.54 -23.49
N GLY A 113 5.49 7.43 -23.85
CA GLY A 113 6.12 6.25 -24.44
C GLY A 113 6.99 5.44 -23.46
N THR A 114 6.89 5.73 -22.16
CA THR A 114 7.62 5.03 -21.10
C THR A 114 6.96 3.70 -20.75
N TYR A 115 5.63 3.67 -20.67
CA TYR A 115 4.86 2.48 -20.36
C TYR A 115 4.14 1.96 -21.61
N ASP A 116 4.02 0.64 -21.71
CA ASP A 116 3.37 -0.06 -22.81
C ASP A 116 1.91 0.44 -22.98
N PRO A 117 1.56 1.03 -24.15
CA PRO A 117 0.22 1.53 -24.41
C PRO A 117 -0.82 0.41 -24.62
N ASP A 118 -0.38 -0.83 -24.90
CA ASP A 118 -1.29 -1.97 -25.10
C ASP A 118 -1.78 -2.55 -23.76
N LEU A 119 -1.11 -2.23 -22.65
CA LEU A 119 -1.56 -2.55 -21.30
C LEU A 119 -2.58 -1.50 -20.82
N THR A 120 -3.73 -1.94 -20.29
CA THR A 120 -4.63 -0.99 -19.63
C THR A 120 -3.94 -0.38 -18.38
N PRO A 121 -4.17 0.90 -18.03
CA PRO A 121 -3.64 1.50 -16.81
C PRO A 121 -3.94 0.69 -15.54
N GLU A 122 -5.11 0.05 -15.52
CA GLU A 122 -5.57 -0.78 -14.41
C GLU A 122 -4.71 -2.04 -14.24
N TRP A 123 -4.32 -2.71 -15.33
CA TRP A 123 -3.40 -3.86 -15.27
C TRP A 123 -2.03 -3.48 -14.72
N ILE A 124 -1.49 -2.33 -15.12
CA ILE A 124 -0.22 -1.81 -14.61
C ILE A 124 -0.34 -1.51 -13.09
N ARG A 125 -1.46 -0.90 -12.66
CA ARG A 125 -1.75 -0.64 -11.24
C ARG A 125 -1.85 -1.93 -10.44
N ILE A 126 -2.58 -2.94 -10.94
CA ILE A 126 -2.73 -4.26 -10.32
C ILE A 126 -1.35 -4.92 -10.16
N ALA A 127 -0.51 -4.90 -11.20
CA ALA A 127 0.84 -5.46 -11.15
C ALA A 127 1.71 -4.75 -10.10
N LEU A 128 1.69 -3.41 -10.05
CA LEU A 128 2.42 -2.61 -9.07
C LEU A 128 2.04 -2.99 -7.63
N PHE A 129 0.75 -2.94 -7.30
CA PHE A 129 0.28 -3.21 -5.94
C PHE A 129 0.40 -4.69 -5.59
N GLY A 130 0.20 -5.61 -6.53
CA GLY A 130 0.42 -7.04 -6.32
C GLY A 130 1.86 -7.36 -5.94
N LEU A 131 2.82 -6.78 -6.67
CA LEU A 131 4.24 -6.93 -6.35
C LEU A 131 4.60 -6.28 -5.00
N MET A 132 4.09 -5.08 -4.71
CA MET A 132 4.29 -4.40 -3.42
C MET A 132 3.76 -5.22 -2.25
N VAL A 133 2.51 -5.69 -2.31
CA VAL A 133 1.90 -6.51 -1.26
C VAL A 133 2.72 -7.78 -1.03
N LYS A 134 3.12 -8.48 -2.10
CA LYS A 134 3.91 -9.70 -1.98
C LYS A 134 5.28 -9.41 -1.37
N ALA A 135 6.02 -8.42 -1.87
CA ALA A 135 7.35 -8.08 -1.37
C ALA A 135 7.32 -7.63 0.10
N CYS A 136 6.37 -6.76 0.48
CA CYS A 136 6.21 -6.32 1.87
C CYS A 136 5.83 -7.49 2.80
N SER A 137 4.97 -8.41 2.35
CA SER A 137 4.62 -9.61 3.10
C SER A 137 5.82 -10.54 3.30
N GLU A 138 6.58 -10.84 2.24
CA GLU A 138 7.79 -11.68 2.35
C GLU A 138 8.86 -11.05 3.25
N ALA A 139 9.04 -9.73 3.16
CA ALA A 139 9.97 -9.02 4.03
C ALA A 139 9.50 -8.99 5.49
N ALA A 140 8.19 -8.95 5.73
CA ALA A 140 7.62 -9.05 7.06
C ALA A 140 7.85 -10.44 7.69
N HIS A 141 7.93 -11.50 6.87
CA HIS A 141 8.26 -12.86 7.30
C HIS A 141 9.77 -13.14 7.36
N GLY A 142 10.61 -12.20 6.89
CA GLY A 142 12.07 -12.35 6.89
C GLY A 142 12.63 -13.15 5.71
N ASN A 143 11.79 -13.51 4.73
CA ASN A 143 12.21 -14.28 3.55
C ASN A 143 13.05 -13.44 2.57
N ILE A 144 12.83 -12.12 2.56
CA ILE A 144 13.64 -11.15 1.81
C ILE A 144 13.99 -9.94 2.68
N ALA A 145 15.05 -9.23 2.32
CA ALA A 145 15.48 -8.05 3.06
C ALA A 145 14.62 -6.82 2.74
N ARG A 146 14.15 -6.07 3.75
CA ARG A 146 13.33 -4.86 3.53
C ARG A 146 14.01 -3.82 2.63
N HIS A 147 15.33 -3.64 2.75
CA HIS A 147 16.08 -2.68 1.95
C HIS A 147 16.16 -3.06 0.46
N SER A 148 15.91 -4.32 0.09
CA SER A 148 15.92 -4.76 -1.31
C SER A 148 14.59 -4.52 -2.03
N ILE A 149 13.50 -4.20 -1.30
CA ILE A 149 12.16 -4.02 -1.85
C ILE A 149 12.16 -2.94 -2.95
N VAL A 150 12.57 -1.72 -2.61
CA VAL A 150 12.55 -0.58 -3.54
C VAL A 150 13.38 -0.85 -4.81
N PRO A 151 14.69 -1.20 -4.73
CA PRO A 151 15.49 -1.40 -5.93
C PRO A 151 15.02 -2.60 -6.77
N THR A 152 14.52 -3.67 -6.13
CA THR A 152 14.06 -4.87 -6.84
C THR A 152 12.71 -4.65 -7.52
N LEU A 153 11.74 -4.06 -6.81
CA LEU A 153 10.42 -3.76 -7.36
C LEU A 153 10.52 -2.77 -8.51
N THR A 154 11.30 -1.71 -8.34
CA THR A 154 11.56 -0.73 -9.40
C THR A 154 12.08 -1.42 -10.66
N ARG A 155 13.09 -2.28 -10.52
CA ARG A 155 13.69 -3.01 -11.65
C ARG A 155 12.71 -3.97 -12.33
N ILE A 156 11.93 -4.73 -11.57
CA ILE A 156 10.94 -5.67 -12.11
C ILE A 156 9.85 -4.92 -12.84
N PHE A 157 9.28 -3.89 -12.19
CA PHE A 157 8.20 -3.10 -12.73
C PHE A 157 8.62 -2.43 -14.03
N GLU A 158 9.72 -1.68 -14.03
CA GLU A 158 10.20 -0.96 -15.22
C GLU A 158 10.46 -1.87 -16.42
N ARG A 159 10.98 -3.07 -16.20
CA ARG A 159 11.21 -4.02 -17.30
C ARG A 159 9.95 -4.75 -17.76
N GLY A 160 8.96 -4.88 -16.89
CA GLY A 160 7.72 -5.61 -17.16
C GLY A 160 6.66 -4.77 -17.85
N VAL A 161 6.71 -3.44 -17.73
CA VAL A 161 5.70 -2.52 -18.31
C VAL A 161 6.29 -1.52 -19.30
N ALA A 162 7.56 -1.64 -19.68
CA ALA A 162 8.17 -0.75 -20.67
C ALA A 162 7.57 -0.96 -22.07
N ALA A 163 7.48 0.11 -22.85
CA ALA A 163 7.19 0.01 -24.28
C ALA A 163 8.32 -0.75 -25.01
N GLY A 164 7.93 -1.57 -25.99
CA GLY A 164 8.85 -2.37 -26.82
C GLY A 164 9.73 -1.57 -27.76
#